data_AF-A0A160FIW2-F1
#
_entry.id   AF-A0A160FIW2-F1
#
_cell.length_a   1.000
_cell.length_b   1.000
_cell.length_c   1.000
_cell.angle_alpha   90.00
_cell.angle_beta   90.00
_cell.angle_gamma   90.00
#
_symmetry.space_group_name_H-M   'P 1'
#
loop_
_entity.id
_entity.type
_entity.pdbx_description
1 polymer ?
#
loop_
_entity_poly.entity_id
_entity_poly.type
_entity_poly.pdbx_seq_one_letter_code
_entity_poly.pdbx_strand_id
1 'polypeptide(L)'
;MSLVKGVGDRCAGYLISGQDFCAYGLPEGAIAVVDPLVKWKGGDVIATTSSGHLDFRRVPRNGRLRADQTVLGVVIATISVLRPS
;
A
#
# COMPACT_ATOMS: atom_id res chain seq x y z
N MET A 1 31.59 3.42 1.13
CA MET A 1 30.20 3.45 1.64
C MET A 1 29.41 2.44 0.81
N SER A 2 29.07 1.28 1.35
CA SER A 2 28.42 0.20 0.60
C SER A 2 26.91 0.38 0.68
N LEU A 3 26.28 0.68 -0.46
CA LEU A 3 24.83 0.52 -0.63
C LEU A 3 24.54 -0.99 -0.69
N VAL A 4 23.90 -1.52 0.35
CA VAL A 4 23.38 -2.88 0.34
C VAL A 4 22.14 -2.90 -0.55
N LYS A 5 22.24 -3.55 -1.72
CA LYS A 5 21.09 -3.86 -2.57
C LYS A 5 20.29 -4.99 -1.93
N GLY A 6 19.16 -4.67 -1.31
CA GLY A 6 18.14 -5.66 -0.99
C GLY A 6 17.49 -6.14 -2.28
N VAL A 7 17.66 -7.41 -2.63
CA VAL A 7 16.93 -8.03 -3.75
C VAL A 7 15.66 -8.65 -3.16
N GLY A 8 14.50 -8.13 -3.55
CA GLY A 8 13.20 -8.64 -3.12
C GLY A 8 12.18 -8.46 -4.24
N ASP A 9 12.12 -9.44 -5.14
CA ASP A 9 11.26 -9.51 -6.34
C ASP A 9 9.74 -9.52 -6.06
N ARG A 10 9.28 -9.20 -4.85
CA ARG A 10 7.92 -9.50 -4.39
C ARG A 10 7.03 -8.29 -4.10
N CYS A 11 7.61 -7.12 -3.88
CA CYS A 11 6.80 -5.93 -3.62
C CYS A 11 6.16 -5.42 -4.91
N ALA A 12 4.88 -5.05 -4.84
CA ALA A 12 4.18 -4.40 -5.94
C ALA A 12 4.11 -2.89 -5.70
N GLY A 13 4.41 -2.10 -6.74
CA GLY A 13 4.22 -0.65 -6.74
C GLY A 13 2.87 -0.29 -7.34
N TYR A 14 2.10 0.53 -6.65
CA TYR A 14 0.81 1.06 -7.13
C TYR A 14 0.84 2.57 -7.15
N LEU A 15 0.62 3.16 -8.34
CA LEU A 15 0.46 4.61 -8.48
C LEU A 15 -0.85 5.05 -7.82
N ILE A 16 -0.75 6.02 -6.92
CA ILE A 16 -1.91 6.60 -6.26
C ILE A 16 -2.53 7.65 -7.19
N SER A 17 -3.76 7.37 -7.61
CA SER A 17 -4.59 8.28 -8.39
C SER A 17 -5.78 8.68 -7.53
N GLY A 18 -5.96 9.98 -7.27
CA GLY A 18 -6.99 10.51 -6.37
C GLY A 18 -6.52 10.80 -4.95
N GLN A 19 -7.24 11.71 -4.29
CA GLN A 19 -6.88 12.28 -2.98
C GLN A 19 -7.49 11.54 -1.79
N ASP A 20 -8.38 10.57 -2.04
CA ASP A 20 -9.11 9.85 -1.00
C ASP A 20 -8.19 9.09 -0.05
N PHE A 21 -6.99 8.74 -0.52
CA PHE A 21 -5.99 8.00 0.23
C PHE A 21 -5.02 8.88 1.04
N CYS A 22 -5.12 10.22 0.92
CA CYS A 22 -4.33 11.15 1.72
C CYS A 22 -4.54 10.94 3.23
N ALA A 23 -5.77 10.60 3.64
CA ALA A 23 -6.10 10.27 5.04
C ALA A 23 -5.34 9.04 5.57
N TYR A 24 -4.82 8.19 4.67
CA TYR A 24 -4.02 7.03 5.01
C TYR A 24 -2.51 7.30 4.93
N GLY A 25 -2.09 8.52 4.60
CA GLY A 25 -0.70 8.88 4.35
C GLY A 25 -0.23 8.54 2.93
N LEU A 26 -1.17 8.35 1.98
CA LEU A 26 -0.89 8.03 0.58
C LEU A 26 -1.31 9.21 -0.30
N PRO A 27 -0.42 10.21 -0.51
CA PRO A 27 -0.75 11.37 -1.33
C PRO A 27 -0.89 10.99 -2.81
N GLU A 28 -1.76 11.72 -3.51
CA GLU A 28 -1.93 11.60 -4.95
C GLU A 28 -0.59 11.78 -5.70
N GLY A 29 -0.34 10.95 -6.71
CA GLY A 29 0.89 10.96 -7.50
C GLY A 29 2.09 10.24 -6.86
N ALA A 30 1.98 9.77 -5.61
CA ALA A 30 2.98 8.89 -5.02
C ALA A 30 2.79 7.43 -5.46
N ILE A 31 3.80 6.60 -5.19
CA ILE A 31 3.75 5.15 -5.38
C ILE A 31 3.67 4.49 -4.00
N ALA A 32 2.61 3.71 -3.76
CA ALA A 32 2.53 2.83 -2.60
C ALA A 32 3.27 1.52 -2.90
N VAL A 33 4.20 1.14 -2.03
CA VAL A 33 4.94 -0.12 -2.10
C VAL A 33 4.25 -1.12 -1.18
N VAL A 34 3.75 -2.20 -1.76
CA VAL A 34 2.95 -3.22 -1.08
C VAL A 34 3.70 -4.53 -0.97
N ASP A 35 3.83 -5.04 0.25
CA ASP A 35 4.42 -6.35 0.54
C ASP A 35 3.31 -7.39 0.87
N PRO A 36 3.14 -8.44 0.04
CA PRO A 36 2.15 -9.49 0.27
C PRO A 36 2.50 -10.47 1.39
N LEU A 37 3.72 -10.48 1.92
CA LEU A 37 4.15 -11.41 2.99
C LEU A 37 4.00 -10.83 4.39
N VAL A 38 3.96 -9.50 4.50
CA VAL A 38 3.80 -8.86 5.79
C VAL A 38 2.39 -9.14 6.30
N LYS A 39 2.30 -9.79 7.46
CA LYS A 39 1.04 -9.99 8.15
C LYS A 39 0.56 -8.65 8.71
N TRP A 40 -0.59 -8.19 8.26
CA TRP A 40 -1.17 -6.95 8.75
C TRP A 40 -1.64 -7.04 10.20
N LYS A 41 -1.67 -5.88 10.87
CA LYS A 41 -2.28 -5.66 12.18
C LYS A 41 -3.19 -4.43 12.17
N GLY A 42 -3.95 -4.24 13.24
CA GLY A 42 -4.81 -3.07 13.40
C GLY A 42 -4.00 -1.77 13.31
N GLY A 43 -4.45 -0.85 12.45
CA GLY A 43 -3.80 0.43 12.17
C GLY A 43 -2.92 0.45 10.92
N ASP A 44 -2.52 -0.72 10.40
CA ASP A 44 -1.75 -0.79 9.15
C ASP A 44 -2.60 -0.34 7.96
N VAL A 45 -1.94 0.13 6.90
CA VAL A 45 -2.59 0.39 5.61
C VAL A 45 -2.33 -0.79 4.69
N ILE A 46 -3.39 -1.33 4.10
CA ILE A 46 -3.35 -2.48 3.20
C ILE A 46 -3.87 -2.11 1.82
N ALA A 47 -3.32 -2.75 0.79
CA ALA A 47 -3.92 -2.75 -0.54
C ALA A 47 -4.91 -3.90 -0.64
N THR A 48 -6.08 -3.62 -1.19
CA THR A 48 -7.18 -4.56 -1.31
C THR A 48 -7.74 -4.56 -2.72
N THR A 49 -8.38 -5.65 -3.11
CA THR A 49 -9.24 -5.69 -4.27
C THR A 49 -10.63 -6.24 -3.91
N SER A 50 -11.68 -5.64 -4.49
CA SER A 50 -13.05 -6.15 -4.45
C SER A 50 -13.65 -6.00 -5.84
N SER A 51 -14.20 -7.08 -6.38
CA SER A 51 -14.79 -7.12 -7.73
C SER A 51 -13.90 -6.56 -8.85
N GLY A 52 -12.57 -6.75 -8.74
CA GLY A 52 -11.59 -6.26 -9.71
C GLY A 52 -11.17 -4.79 -9.54
N HIS A 53 -11.77 -4.06 -8.61
CA HIS A 53 -11.35 -2.71 -8.26
C HIS A 53 -10.25 -2.74 -7.20
N LEU A 54 -9.19 -1.95 -7.40
CA LEU A 54 -8.10 -1.77 -6.44
C LEU A 54 -8.46 -0.63 -5.46
N ASP A 55 -8.22 -0.84 -4.17
CA ASP A 55 -8.50 0.14 -3.11
C ASP A 55 -7.45 0.04 -1.98
N PHE A 56 -7.24 1.13 -1.23
CA PHE A 56 -6.40 1.14 -0.03
C PHE A 56 -7.24 1.37 1.21
N ARG A 57 -6.91 0.67 2.30
CA ARG A 57 -7.67 0.77 3.55
C ARG A 57 -6.78 0.70 4.77
N ARG A 58 -7.17 1.40 5.82
CA ARG A 58 -6.62 1.18 7.15
C ARG A 58 -7.32 0.01 7.82
N VAL A 59 -6.54 -0.97 8.28
CA VAL A 59 -7.05 -2.11 9.04
C VAL A 59 -7.66 -1.60 10.34
N PRO A 60 -8.94 -1.90 10.63
CA PRO A 60 -9.56 -1.49 11.88
C PRO A 60 -8.82 -2.07 13.09
N ARG A 61 -8.90 -1.42 14.26
CA ARG A 61 -8.19 -1.89 15.47
C ARG A 61 -8.54 -3.32 15.88
N ASN A 62 -9.75 -3.80 15.55
CA ASN A 62 -10.20 -5.16 15.81
C ASN A 62 -9.75 -6.19 14.74
N GLY A 63 -9.02 -5.75 13.70
CA GLY A 63 -8.47 -6.59 12.64
C GLY A 63 -9.50 -7.16 11.65
N ARG A 64 -10.79 -6.84 11.78
CA ARG A 64 -11.85 -7.38 10.91
C ARG A 64 -11.97 -6.56 9.64
N LEU A 65 -11.85 -7.25 8.50
CA LEU A 65 -12.10 -6.71 7.17
C LEU A 65 -13.47 -7.16 6.67
N ARG A 66 -13.97 -6.51 5.61
CA ARG A 66 -15.20 -6.96 4.96
C ARG A 66 -14.93 -8.28 4.21
N ALA A 67 -15.94 -9.15 4.17
CA ALA A 67 -15.80 -10.51 3.63
C ALA A 67 -15.57 -10.56 2.11
N ASP A 68 -15.95 -9.51 1.38
CA ASP A 68 -15.80 -9.40 -0.07
C ASP A 68 -14.42 -8.91 -0.53
N GLN A 69 -13.54 -8.56 0.41
CA GLN A 69 -12.25 -7.97 0.09
C GLN A 69 -11.13 -9.01 0.11
N THR A 70 -10.38 -9.09 -0.99
CA THR A 70 -9.10 -9.79 -1.02
C THR A 70 -8.00 -8.80 -0.68
N VAL A 71 -7.14 -9.14 0.26
CA VAL A 71 -5.99 -8.30 0.60
C VAL A 71 -4.79 -8.73 -0.22
N LEU A 72 -4.16 -7.75 -0.85
CA LEU A 72 -2.99 -7.94 -1.70
C LEU A 72 -1.69 -7.84 -0.91
N GLY A 73 -1.68 -7.04 0.17
CA GLY A 73 -0.53 -6.89 1.05
C GLY A 73 -0.60 -5.63 1.90
N VAL A 74 0.46 -5.38 2.66
CA VAL A 74 0.61 -4.19 3.52
C VAL A 74 1.41 -3.13 2.79
N VAL A 75 0.99 -1.88 2.88
CA VAL A 75 1.78 -0.73 2.41
C VAL A 75 2.93 -0.51 3.38
N ILE A 76 4.15 -0.79 2.94
CA ILE A 76 5.37 -0.71 3.76
C ILE A 76 6.18 0.56 3.50
N ALA A 77 5.96 1.20 2.35
CA ALA A 77 6.59 2.46 2.00
C ALA A 77 5.73 3.25 1.01
N THR A 78 5.95 4.56 0.99
CA THR A 78 5.36 5.48 0.03
C THR A 78 6.48 6.29 -0.59
N ILE A 79 6.55 6.29 -1.92
CA ILE A 79 7.58 6.98 -2.68
C ILE A 79 6.91 8.17 -3.39
N SER A 80 7.24 9.39 -2.97
CA SER A 80 6.81 10.58 -3.69
C SER A 80 7.63 10.73 -4.97
N VAL A 81 6.96 10.74 -6.12
CA VAL A 81 7.61 10.98 -7.41
C VAL A 81 7.61 12.47 -7.67
N LEU A 82 8.75 13.13 -7.42
CA LEU A 82 8.97 14.49 -7.90
C LEU A 82 9.29 14.39 -9.39
N ARG A 83 8.41 14.92 -10.27
CA ARG A 83 8.78 15.09 -11.67
C ARG A 83 9.86 16.17 -11.76
N PRO A 84 10.98 15.95 -12.48
CA PRO A 84 11.88 17.04 -12.82
C PRO A 84 11.08 18.08 -13.61
N SER A 85 11.18 19.34 -13.18
CA SER A 85 10.66 20.52 -13.89
C SER A 85 11.42 20.76 -15.18
#